data_AF-A0A6N4X7C3-F1
#
_entry.id   AF-A0A6N4X7C3-F1
#
_cell.length_a   1.000
_cell.length_b   1.000
_cell.length_c   1.000
_cell.angle_alpha   90.00
_cell.angle_beta   90.00
_cell.angle_gamma   90.00
#
_symmetry.space_group_name_H-M   'P 1'
#
loop_
_entity.id
_entity.type
_entity.pdbx_description
1 polymer ?
#
loop_
_entity_poly.entity_id
_entity_poly.type
_entity_poly.pdbx_seq_one_letter_code
_entity_poly.pdbx_strand_id
1 'polypeptide(L)'
;MKSEKPKDISRQYKQSTVRRLDTLSGNECAEPNCTRKLVSVDGSSIISKICHIEAASENGPRYNASMTQDERRGFDNLILLCDEHHTIIDNSENVKNYPVDLLKFWKASHEKKIMELITSKNLLSKYPLALNKVINSIGSNIGEILSLQDTENAPNAENKILHNNVIRYDQTIREFALYQGKLNKIYEEIEKQGSTKKELVLYNIKSTYLEIKKDYPTLDDIRKNADIIFDKVIEDIWEKIHNAPNKLDEFDQETIDFSLMIVIIDAFMRCNILEEPPKIS
;
A
#
# COMPACT_ATOMS: atom_id res chain seq x y z
N MET A 1 -16.94 -7.86 39.97
CA MET A 1 -16.98 -7.58 38.52
C MET A 1 -15.83 -8.32 37.86
N LYS A 2 -16.10 -9.30 37.00
CA LYS A 2 -15.05 -9.86 36.15
C LYS A 2 -14.81 -8.81 35.05
N SER A 3 -13.64 -8.18 35.03
CA SER A 3 -13.25 -7.31 33.92
C SER A 3 -13.13 -8.20 32.68
N GLU A 4 -14.00 -8.00 31.70
CA GLU A 4 -13.85 -8.65 30.39
C GLU A 4 -12.50 -8.24 29.80
N LYS A 5 -11.63 -9.22 29.52
CA LYS A 5 -10.39 -8.96 28.81
C LYS A 5 -10.74 -8.40 27.42
N PRO A 6 -10.05 -7.36 26.94
CA PRO A 6 -10.25 -6.86 25.58
C PRO A 6 -10.13 -8.00 24.57
N LYS A 7 -11.01 -8.03 23.56
CA LYS A 7 -10.98 -9.02 22.49
C LYS A 7 -9.65 -8.89 21.73
N ASP A 8 -8.90 -10.00 21.58
CA ASP A 8 -7.66 -10.02 20.80
C ASP A 8 -7.95 -9.88 19.30
N ILE A 9 -7.42 -8.82 18.69
CA ILE A 9 -7.56 -8.49 17.27
C ILE A 9 -6.28 -8.75 16.47
N SER A 10 -5.23 -9.32 17.07
CA SER A 10 -3.89 -9.48 16.46
C SER A 10 -3.86 -10.37 15.20
N ARG A 11 -4.92 -11.15 14.96
CA ARG A 11 -5.15 -11.97 13.74
C ARG A 11 -6.33 -11.49 12.89
N GLN A 12 -6.96 -10.38 13.25
CA GLN A 12 -8.04 -9.75 12.49
C GLN A 12 -7.40 -8.70 11.57
N TYR A 13 -6.81 -9.17 10.47
CA TYR A 13 -6.12 -8.30 9.51
C TYR A 13 -7.10 -7.39 8.78
N LYS A 14 -6.71 -6.12 8.58
CA LYS A 14 -7.45 -5.22 7.72
C LYS A 14 -7.36 -5.68 6.26
N GLN A 15 -8.41 -5.45 5.47
CA GLN A 15 -8.40 -5.81 4.05
C GLN A 15 -7.25 -5.13 3.29
N SER A 16 -6.97 -3.86 3.58
CA SER A 16 -5.83 -3.12 3.03
C SER A 16 -4.48 -3.81 3.31
N THR A 17 -4.30 -4.31 4.52
CA THR A 17 -3.07 -5.01 4.92
C THR A 17 -2.90 -6.29 4.12
N VAL A 18 -3.97 -7.10 4.01
CA VAL A 18 -3.96 -8.32 3.21
C VAL A 18 -3.67 -8.01 1.74
N ARG A 19 -4.33 -7.01 1.16
CA ARG A 19 -4.08 -6.58 -0.23
C ARG A 19 -2.65 -6.17 -0.49
N ARG A 20 -2.08 -5.37 0.41
CA ARG A 20 -0.68 -4.95 0.30
C ARG A 20 0.26 -6.15 0.33
N LEU A 21 0.00 -7.14 1.20
CA LEU A 21 0.79 -8.38 1.27
C LEU A 21 0.66 -9.18 -0.03
N ASP A 22 -0.56 -9.37 -0.53
CA ASP A 22 -0.80 -10.13 -1.76
C ASP A 22 -0.15 -9.46 -2.96
N THR A 23 -0.35 -8.14 -3.12
CA THR A 23 0.23 -7.31 -4.18
C THR A 23 1.75 -7.37 -4.18
N LEU A 24 2.39 -7.20 -3.03
CA LEU A 24 3.85 -7.17 -2.94
C LEU A 24 4.47 -8.58 -2.87
N SER A 25 3.65 -9.64 -2.85
CA SER A 25 4.13 -11.01 -2.92
C SER A 25 4.45 -11.46 -4.34
N GLY A 26 3.77 -10.92 -5.36
CA GLY A 26 3.87 -11.39 -6.74
C GLY A 26 3.57 -12.88 -6.91
N ASN A 27 2.69 -13.44 -6.06
CA ASN A 27 2.40 -14.88 -5.98
C ASN A 27 3.64 -15.74 -5.71
N GLU A 28 4.63 -15.22 -4.98
CA GLU A 28 5.87 -15.91 -4.62
C GLU A 28 6.11 -15.86 -3.12
N CYS A 29 6.59 -16.98 -2.57
CA CYS A 29 7.02 -17.05 -1.18
C CYS A 29 8.18 -16.06 -0.93
N ALA A 30 8.12 -15.31 0.17
CA ALA A 30 9.13 -14.30 0.49
C ALA A 30 10.46 -14.85 1.04
N GLU A 31 10.60 -16.18 1.19
CA GLU A 31 11.89 -16.77 1.52
C GLU A 31 12.83 -16.69 0.29
N PRO A 32 14.09 -16.20 0.44
CA PRO A 32 14.96 -15.86 -0.69
C PRO A 32 15.24 -16.95 -1.72
N ASN A 33 15.21 -18.23 -1.34
CA ASN A 33 15.53 -19.36 -2.22
C ASN A 33 14.31 -20.19 -2.61
N CYS A 34 13.11 -19.76 -2.20
CA CYS A 34 11.87 -20.47 -2.45
C CYS A 34 11.29 -20.09 -3.81
N THR A 35 11.00 -21.09 -4.63
CA THR A 35 10.35 -20.91 -5.94
C THR A 35 8.86 -21.25 -5.91
N ARG A 36 8.31 -21.59 -4.73
CA ARG A 36 6.91 -22.01 -4.59
C ARG A 36 5.97 -20.84 -4.80
N LYS A 37 4.89 -21.12 -5.52
CA LYS A 37 3.76 -20.21 -5.69
C LYS A 37 2.83 -20.25 -4.49
N LEU A 38 2.15 -19.13 -4.27
CA LEU A 38 1.25 -18.91 -3.14
C LEU A 38 -0.20 -19.28 -3.47
N VAL A 39 -0.54 -19.33 -4.75
CA VAL A 39 -1.73 -19.95 -5.29
C VAL A 39 -1.35 -21.32 -5.85
N SER A 40 -2.20 -22.31 -5.54
CA SER A 40 -2.05 -23.68 -6.01
C SER A 40 -2.13 -23.79 -7.54
N VAL A 41 -1.67 -24.92 -8.06
CA VAL A 41 -1.74 -25.27 -9.49
C VAL A 41 -3.17 -25.32 -10.04
N ASP A 42 -4.17 -25.49 -9.17
CA ASP A 42 -5.59 -25.44 -9.52
C ASP A 42 -6.12 -24.01 -9.75
N GLY A 43 -5.30 -22.99 -9.48
CA GLY A 43 -5.65 -21.57 -9.63
C GLY A 43 -6.69 -21.04 -8.65
N SER A 44 -7.14 -21.84 -7.68
CA SER A 44 -8.22 -21.48 -6.75
C SER A 44 -7.87 -21.67 -5.28
N SER A 45 -7.00 -22.63 -4.95
CA SER A 45 -6.58 -22.88 -3.58
C SER A 45 -5.46 -21.94 -3.17
N ILE A 46 -5.65 -21.24 -2.05
CA ILE A 46 -4.64 -20.35 -1.45
C ILE A 46 -3.74 -21.15 -0.51
N ILE A 47 -2.46 -21.26 -0.88
CA ILE A 47 -1.41 -21.95 -0.12
C ILE A 47 -0.66 -20.97 0.80
N SER A 48 -0.73 -19.67 0.53
CA SER A 48 -0.07 -18.66 1.35
C SER A 48 -0.53 -18.65 2.81
N LYS A 49 0.40 -18.29 3.68
CA LYS A 49 0.18 -18.00 5.09
C LYS A 49 0.65 -16.60 5.39
N ILE A 50 -0.22 -15.80 6.00
CA ILE A 50 0.16 -14.52 6.61
C ILE A 50 0.86 -14.85 7.92
N CYS A 51 2.17 -14.64 7.96
CA CYS A 51 3.03 -14.99 9.08
C CYS A 51 3.39 -13.74 9.88
N HIS A 52 3.35 -13.84 11.21
CA HIS A 52 3.85 -12.80 12.10
C HIS A 52 5.38 -12.88 12.21
N ILE A 53 6.06 -11.78 11.95
CA ILE A 53 7.50 -11.66 12.20
C ILE A 53 7.76 -11.68 13.71
N GLU A 54 7.08 -10.83 14.46
CA GLU A 54 6.97 -10.85 15.92
C GLU A 54 5.59 -11.39 16.30
N ALA A 55 5.54 -12.48 17.08
CA ALA A 55 4.32 -13.27 17.26
C ALA A 55 3.09 -12.48 17.73
N ALA A 56 1.91 -12.89 17.23
CA ALA A 56 0.62 -12.42 17.73
C ALA A 56 0.32 -12.89 19.17
N SER A 57 0.77 -14.08 19.55
CA SER A 57 0.50 -14.67 20.87
C SER A 57 1.70 -14.50 21.80
N GLU A 58 1.45 -14.26 23.09
CA GLU A 58 2.46 -14.17 24.16
C GLU A 58 3.41 -15.38 24.21
N ASN A 59 2.88 -16.58 23.92
CA ASN A 59 3.65 -17.82 23.92
C ASN A 59 4.24 -18.16 22.53
N GLY A 60 4.09 -17.26 21.56
CA GLY A 60 4.56 -17.47 20.19
C GLY A 60 6.05 -17.14 20.01
N PRO A 61 6.64 -17.61 18.91
CA PRO A 61 8.04 -17.32 18.58
C PRO A 61 8.27 -15.82 18.40
N ARG A 62 9.37 -15.30 18.96
CA ARG A 62 9.74 -13.87 18.86
C ARG A 62 8.65 -12.91 19.38
N TYR A 63 7.86 -13.31 20.38
CA TYR A 63 6.88 -12.41 20.97
C TYR A 63 7.55 -11.17 21.57
N ASN A 64 7.07 -10.00 21.18
CA ASN A 64 7.49 -8.72 21.75
C ASN A 64 6.37 -8.13 22.61
N ALA A 65 6.59 -8.01 23.92
CA ALA A 65 5.61 -7.49 24.86
C ALA A 65 5.30 -5.99 24.68
N SER A 66 6.16 -5.22 24.01
CA SER A 66 5.94 -3.79 23.79
C SER A 66 5.01 -3.49 22.62
N MET A 67 4.71 -4.46 21.76
CA MET A 67 3.84 -4.24 20.59
C MET A 67 2.35 -4.23 20.97
N THR A 68 1.65 -3.23 20.45
CA THR A 68 0.20 -3.12 20.47
C THR A 68 -0.45 -4.15 19.53
N GLN A 69 -1.76 -4.41 19.70
CA GLN A 69 -2.48 -5.34 18.82
C GLN A 69 -2.57 -4.84 17.37
N ASP A 70 -2.61 -3.52 17.16
CA ASP A 70 -2.60 -2.90 15.83
C ASP A 70 -1.24 -3.05 15.15
N GLU A 71 -0.14 -2.87 15.88
CA GLU A 71 1.21 -3.14 15.34
C GLU A 71 1.39 -4.63 15.02
N ARG A 72 0.86 -5.53 15.85
CA ARG A 72 0.96 -6.99 15.61
C ARG A 72 0.29 -7.41 14.31
N ARG A 73 -0.91 -6.88 14.03
CA ARG A 73 -1.66 -7.15 12.79
C ARG A 73 -1.29 -6.20 11.64
N GLY A 74 -0.34 -5.30 11.86
CA GLY A 74 0.06 -4.28 10.90
C GLY A 74 0.98 -4.85 9.82
N PHE A 75 0.92 -4.26 8.63
CA PHE A 75 1.68 -4.71 7.45
C PHE A 75 3.18 -4.94 7.72
N ASP A 76 3.82 -4.09 8.54
CA ASP A 76 5.25 -4.16 8.83
C ASP A 76 5.66 -5.40 9.62
N ASN A 77 4.73 -5.97 10.38
CA ASN A 77 4.95 -7.18 11.16
C ASN A 77 4.53 -8.46 10.42
N LEU A 78 4.06 -8.36 9.19
CA LEU A 78 3.51 -9.49 8.45
C LEU A 78 4.34 -9.80 7.20
N ILE A 79 4.59 -11.09 6.97
CA ILE A 79 5.28 -11.61 5.79
C ILE A 79 4.46 -12.76 5.19
N LEU A 80 4.38 -12.82 3.87
CA LEU A 80 3.63 -13.86 3.15
C LEU A 80 4.57 -15.00 2.75
N LEU A 81 4.31 -16.21 3.25
CA LEU A 81 5.13 -17.39 2.99
C LEU A 81 4.26 -18.56 2.52
N CYS A 82 4.89 -19.57 1.91
CA CYS A 82 4.23 -20.85 1.68
C CYS A 82 4.08 -21.62 3.01
N ASP A 83 3.20 -22.62 3.02
CA ASP A 83 2.89 -23.43 4.21
C ASP A 83 4.13 -24.05 4.89
N GLU A 84 5.11 -24.52 4.10
CA GLU A 84 6.36 -25.10 4.62
C GLU A 84 7.22 -24.06 5.34
N HIS A 85 7.49 -22.91 4.71
CA HIS A 85 8.32 -21.87 5.33
C HIS A 85 7.63 -21.24 6.54
N HIS A 86 6.31 -21.06 6.50
CA HIS A 86 5.53 -20.68 7.67
C HIS A 86 5.77 -21.67 8.83
N THR A 87 5.63 -22.98 8.57
CA THR A 87 5.85 -24.02 9.58
C THR A 87 7.28 -24.01 10.13
N ILE A 88 8.28 -23.78 9.28
CA ILE A 88 9.69 -23.73 9.65
C ILE A 88 9.98 -22.55 10.60
N ILE A 89 9.50 -21.35 10.27
CA ILE A 89 9.81 -20.13 11.05
C ILE A 89 9.02 -20.05 12.36
N ASP A 90 7.86 -20.71 12.42
CA ASP A 90 7.00 -20.73 13.62
C ASP A 90 7.39 -21.82 14.63
N ASN A 91 8.23 -22.78 14.22
CA ASN A 91 8.80 -23.76 15.15
C ASN A 91 9.69 -23.06 16.19
N SER A 92 9.34 -23.22 17.48
CA SER A 92 10.08 -22.65 18.61
C SER A 92 11.55 -23.07 18.67
N GLU A 93 11.88 -24.27 18.18
CA GLU A 93 13.26 -24.78 18.13
C GLU A 93 14.11 -24.02 17.11
N ASN A 94 13.49 -23.45 16.08
CA ASN A 94 14.15 -22.76 14.98
C ASN A 94 14.27 -21.24 15.20
N VAL A 95 13.73 -20.68 16.29
CA VAL A 95 13.69 -19.22 16.53
C VAL A 95 15.06 -18.56 16.41
N LYS A 96 16.13 -19.24 16.86
CA LYS A 96 17.51 -18.74 16.76
C LYS A 96 18.00 -18.60 15.31
N ASN A 97 17.51 -19.43 14.40
CA ASN A 97 17.86 -19.42 12.98
C ASN A 97 17.04 -18.40 12.19
N TYR A 98 15.87 -18.01 12.72
CA TYR A 98 14.96 -17.05 12.10
C TYR A 98 14.65 -15.90 13.06
N PRO A 99 15.64 -15.05 13.39
CA PRO A 99 15.42 -13.86 14.20
C PRO A 99 14.59 -12.81 13.46
N VAL A 100 14.02 -11.86 14.21
CA VAL A 100 13.16 -10.78 13.70
C VAL A 100 13.82 -10.02 12.54
N ASP A 101 15.09 -9.64 12.69
CA ASP A 101 15.80 -8.85 11.69
C ASP A 101 15.99 -9.61 10.36
N LEU A 102 16.18 -10.94 10.43
CA LEU A 102 16.28 -11.77 9.22
C LEU A 102 14.94 -11.80 8.47
N LEU A 103 13.83 -11.98 9.18
CA LEU A 103 12.51 -12.01 8.56
C LEU A 103 12.09 -10.64 7.99
N LYS A 104 12.46 -9.54 8.68
CA LYS A 104 12.29 -8.19 8.14
C LYS A 104 13.13 -7.99 6.87
N PHE A 105 14.36 -8.50 6.86
CA PHE A 105 15.21 -8.48 5.67
C PHE A 105 14.62 -9.30 4.51
N TRP A 106 14.08 -10.50 4.77
CA TRP A 106 13.40 -11.31 3.76
C TRP A 106 12.22 -10.58 3.14
N LYS A 107 11.34 -10.02 3.97
CA LYS A 107 10.20 -9.21 3.54
C LYS A 107 10.68 -8.07 2.63
N ALA A 108 11.58 -7.21 3.11
CA ALA A 108 12.03 -6.04 2.37
C ALA A 108 12.72 -6.41 1.04
N SER A 109 13.56 -7.45 1.03
CA SER A 109 14.26 -7.91 -0.18
C SER A 109 13.30 -8.47 -1.23
N HIS A 110 12.31 -9.23 -0.78
CA HIS A 110 11.29 -9.80 -1.66
C HIS A 110 10.39 -8.73 -2.26
N GLU A 111 9.86 -7.84 -1.41
CA GLU A 111 8.98 -6.76 -1.85
C GLU A 111 9.72 -5.84 -2.84
N LYS A 112 11.00 -5.52 -2.57
CA LYS A 112 11.87 -4.81 -3.51
C LYS A 112 11.98 -5.51 -4.86
N LYS A 113 12.32 -6.80 -4.87
CA LYS A 113 12.45 -7.60 -6.10
C LYS A 113 11.14 -7.56 -6.90
N ILE A 114 10.00 -7.77 -6.23
CA ILE A 114 8.70 -7.75 -6.87
C ILE A 114 8.42 -6.37 -7.47
N MET A 115 8.65 -5.30 -6.70
CA MET A 115 8.48 -3.91 -7.14
C MET A 115 9.36 -3.59 -8.36
N GLU A 116 10.62 -4.01 -8.37
CA GLU A 116 11.52 -3.87 -9.53
C GLU A 116 11.03 -4.67 -10.76
N LEU A 117 10.50 -5.88 -10.58
CA LEU A 117 9.96 -6.70 -11.67
C LEU A 117 8.69 -6.09 -12.28
N ILE A 118 7.83 -5.53 -11.44
CA ILE A 118 6.63 -4.79 -11.84
C ILE A 118 7.07 -3.55 -12.62
N THR A 119 8.04 -2.83 -12.09
CA THR A 119 8.53 -1.57 -12.66
C THR A 119 9.19 -1.81 -14.03
N SER A 120 10.09 -2.79 -14.11
CA SER A 120 10.85 -3.13 -15.33
C SER A 120 10.01 -3.72 -16.46
N LYS A 121 8.86 -4.36 -16.17
CA LYS A 121 7.97 -4.95 -17.17
C LYS A 121 7.07 -3.96 -17.93
N ASN A 122 7.31 -2.64 -17.85
CA ASN A 122 6.43 -1.61 -18.42
C ASN A 122 4.95 -1.87 -18.05
N LEU A 123 4.63 -1.93 -16.76
CA LEU A 123 3.26 -2.16 -16.29
C LEU A 123 2.24 -1.20 -16.94
N LEU A 124 2.63 0.06 -17.18
CA LEU A 124 1.82 1.07 -17.87
C LEU A 124 1.54 0.75 -19.35
N SER A 125 2.38 -0.04 -20.02
CA SER A 125 2.07 -0.52 -21.37
C SER A 125 1.25 -1.80 -21.37
N LYS A 126 1.32 -2.59 -20.29
CA LYS A 126 0.61 -3.87 -20.17
C LYS A 126 -0.82 -3.71 -19.63
N TYR A 127 -1.07 -2.72 -18.77
CA TYR A 127 -2.39 -2.47 -18.17
C TYR A 127 -2.87 -1.01 -18.22
N PRO A 128 -2.74 -0.29 -19.35
CA PRO A 128 -3.28 1.07 -19.47
C PRO A 128 -4.80 1.10 -19.21
N LEU A 129 -5.52 0.02 -19.59
CA LEU A 129 -6.96 -0.09 -19.37
C LEU A 129 -7.36 -0.20 -17.91
N ALA A 130 -6.62 -0.97 -17.10
CA ALA A 130 -6.91 -1.11 -15.67
C ALA A 130 -6.67 0.20 -14.92
N LEU A 131 -5.56 0.86 -15.21
CA LEU A 131 -5.25 2.18 -14.68
C LEU A 131 -6.32 3.21 -15.08
N ASN A 132 -6.72 3.22 -16.36
CA ASN A 132 -7.81 4.07 -16.84
C ASN A 132 -9.12 3.82 -16.08
N LYS A 133 -9.48 2.56 -15.83
CA LYS A 133 -10.71 2.24 -15.09
C LYS A 133 -10.62 2.62 -13.61
N VAL A 134 -9.46 2.46 -12.96
CA VAL A 134 -9.24 2.96 -11.59
C VAL A 134 -9.36 4.48 -11.54
N ILE A 135 -8.68 5.20 -12.45
CA ILE A 135 -8.79 6.66 -12.57
C ILE A 135 -10.25 7.08 -12.78
N ASN A 136 -10.95 6.40 -13.69
CA ASN A 136 -12.38 6.67 -13.95
C ASN A 136 -13.24 6.42 -12.70
N SER A 137 -12.98 5.35 -11.94
CA SER A 137 -13.75 4.99 -10.75
C SER A 137 -13.55 6.02 -9.64
N ILE A 138 -12.32 6.47 -9.42
CA ILE A 138 -12.02 7.53 -8.44
C ILE A 138 -12.66 8.86 -8.89
N GLY A 139 -12.58 9.20 -10.17
CA GLY A 139 -13.11 10.47 -10.71
C GLY A 139 -14.62 10.54 -10.91
N SER A 140 -15.37 9.44 -10.73
CA SER A 140 -16.83 9.39 -10.96
C SER A 140 -17.68 9.85 -9.78
N ASN A 141 -17.09 10.03 -8.60
CA ASN A 141 -17.80 10.45 -7.40
C ASN A 141 -17.72 11.97 -7.26
N ILE A 142 -18.88 12.64 -7.33
CA ILE A 142 -19.17 14.08 -7.13
C ILE A 142 -19.36 14.89 -8.43
N GLY A 143 -20.46 15.68 -8.44
CA GLY A 143 -20.80 16.64 -9.49
C GLY A 143 -20.18 18.03 -9.24
N GLU A 144 -19.82 18.67 -10.35
CA GLU A 144 -19.37 20.06 -10.56
C GLU A 144 -18.42 20.75 -9.55
N ILE A 145 -17.21 21.06 -10.08
CA ILE A 145 -16.35 22.23 -9.85
C ILE A 145 -15.24 22.13 -8.78
N LEU A 146 -13.99 22.41 -9.21
CA LEU A 146 -13.13 23.55 -8.82
C LEU A 146 -11.77 23.41 -9.54
N SER A 147 -11.29 24.47 -10.17
CA SER A 147 -9.95 24.53 -10.78
C SER A 147 -8.89 24.33 -9.70
N LEU A 148 -8.35 23.12 -9.59
CA LEU A 148 -7.17 22.86 -8.78
C LEU A 148 -5.99 23.59 -9.43
N GLN A 149 -5.25 24.39 -8.67
CA GLN A 149 -4.03 25.01 -9.18
C GLN A 149 -3.06 23.90 -9.61
N ASP A 150 -2.64 23.92 -10.88
CA ASP A 150 -1.60 23.04 -11.38
C ASP A 150 -0.31 23.30 -10.59
N THR A 151 0.12 22.31 -9.81
CA THR A 151 1.50 22.28 -9.33
C THR A 151 2.36 21.80 -10.50
N GLU A 152 2.85 22.74 -11.32
CA GLU A 152 3.68 22.45 -12.50
C GLU A 152 5.02 21.75 -12.15
N ASN A 153 5.42 21.73 -10.87
CA ASN A 153 6.65 21.05 -10.43
C ASN A 153 6.38 20.21 -9.18
N ALA A 154 6.19 18.90 -9.36
CA ALA A 154 6.19 17.97 -8.22
C ALA A 154 7.56 18.09 -7.50
N PRO A 155 7.60 18.24 -6.16
CA PRO A 155 8.85 18.24 -5.41
C PRO A 155 9.67 16.98 -5.67
N ASN A 156 10.99 17.07 -5.51
CA ASN A 156 11.86 15.89 -5.52
C ASN A 156 11.35 14.87 -4.49
N ALA A 157 11.21 13.60 -4.91
CA ALA A 157 10.69 12.51 -4.08
C ALA A 157 11.43 12.40 -2.75
N GLU A 158 12.75 12.53 -2.75
CA GLU A 158 13.58 12.50 -1.55
C GLU A 158 13.23 13.64 -0.59
N ASN A 159 13.08 14.86 -1.09
CA ASN A 159 12.68 16.01 -0.27
C ASN A 159 11.29 15.82 0.34
N LYS A 160 10.34 15.29 -0.44
CA LYS A 160 8.97 15.06 0.02
C LYS A 160 8.88 13.94 1.06
N ILE A 161 9.64 12.86 0.87
CA ILE A 161 9.75 11.75 1.83
C ILE A 161 10.35 12.24 3.16
N LEU A 162 11.51 12.90 3.10
CA LEU A 162 12.20 13.40 4.30
C LEU A 162 11.38 14.44 5.06
N HIS A 163 10.73 15.36 4.33
CA HIS A 163 9.86 16.38 4.93
C HIS A 163 8.72 15.74 5.73
N ASN A 164 8.11 14.68 5.19
CA ASN A 164 6.95 14.05 5.81
C ASN A 164 7.29 12.86 6.72
N ASN A 165 8.58 12.47 6.82
CA ASN A 165 9.01 11.30 7.59
C ASN A 165 8.29 10.00 7.17
N VAL A 166 8.13 9.80 5.86
CA VAL A 166 7.55 8.58 5.30
C VAL A 166 8.61 7.49 5.31
N ILE A 167 8.35 6.37 5.98
CA ILE A 167 9.33 5.29 6.13
C ILE A 167 8.91 4.10 5.28
N ARG A 168 7.68 3.62 5.48
CA ARG A 168 7.20 2.39 4.85
C ARG A 168 7.09 2.49 3.34
N TYR A 169 6.68 3.65 2.84
CA TYR A 169 6.48 3.88 1.42
C TYR A 169 7.69 4.49 0.71
N ASP A 170 8.83 4.72 1.38
CA ASP A 170 10.00 5.39 0.77
C ASP A 170 10.39 4.73 -0.57
N GLN A 171 10.62 3.42 -0.55
CA GLN A 171 11.05 2.70 -1.74
C GLN A 171 9.96 2.71 -2.82
N THR A 172 8.72 2.43 -2.44
CA THR A 172 7.56 2.44 -3.34
C THR A 172 7.38 3.82 -4.00
N ILE A 173 7.55 4.92 -3.25
CA ILE A 173 7.49 6.28 -3.76
C ILE A 173 8.62 6.52 -4.76
N ARG A 174 9.86 6.14 -4.44
CA ARG A 174 11.01 6.35 -5.33
C ARG A 174 10.84 5.60 -6.65
N GLU A 175 10.38 4.36 -6.60
CA GLU A 175 10.15 3.56 -7.80
C GLU A 175 8.98 4.11 -8.63
N PHE A 176 7.86 4.44 -7.98
CA PHE A 176 6.69 4.89 -8.71
C PHE A 176 6.74 6.36 -9.16
N ALA A 177 7.53 7.22 -8.51
CA ALA A 177 7.73 8.61 -8.92
C ALA A 177 8.30 8.74 -10.34
N LEU A 178 9.05 7.73 -10.81
CA LEU A 178 9.57 7.67 -12.18
C LEU A 178 8.45 7.59 -13.25
N TYR A 179 7.24 7.20 -12.85
CA TYR A 179 6.10 7.07 -13.76
C TYR A 179 5.29 8.34 -13.95
N GLN A 180 5.54 9.41 -13.21
CA GLN A 180 4.79 10.66 -13.33
C GLN A 180 4.63 11.13 -14.79
N GLY A 181 5.71 11.10 -15.56
CA GLY A 181 5.67 11.51 -16.97
C GLY A 181 4.78 10.62 -17.85
N LYS A 182 4.69 9.31 -17.56
CA LYS A 182 3.79 8.39 -18.28
C LYS A 182 2.35 8.53 -17.80
N LEU A 183 2.13 8.73 -16.50
CA LEU A 183 0.80 8.95 -15.94
C LEU A 183 0.18 10.26 -16.44
N ASN A 184 0.98 11.32 -16.61
CA ASN A 184 0.54 12.57 -17.24
C ASN A 184 -0.02 12.33 -18.64
N LYS A 185 0.66 11.53 -19.47
CA LYS A 185 0.16 11.17 -20.80
C LYS A 185 -1.18 10.42 -20.73
N ILE A 186 -1.34 9.54 -19.75
CA ILE A 186 -2.59 8.81 -19.53
C ILE A 186 -3.71 9.77 -19.11
N TYR A 187 -3.44 10.70 -18.19
CA TYR A 187 -4.41 11.73 -17.84
C TYR A 187 -4.80 12.59 -19.06
N GLU A 188 -3.82 13.04 -19.85
CA GLU A 188 -4.08 13.80 -21.08
C GLU A 188 -4.94 13.01 -22.09
N GLU A 189 -4.72 11.69 -22.23
CA GLU A 189 -5.52 10.83 -23.09
C GLU A 189 -6.96 10.68 -22.57
N ILE A 190 -7.15 10.58 -21.26
CA ILE A 190 -8.48 10.53 -20.62
C ILE A 190 -9.20 11.88 -20.76
N GLU A 191 -8.48 12.99 -20.60
CA GLU A 191 -9.01 14.35 -20.77
C GLU A 191 -9.43 14.60 -22.22
N LYS A 192 -8.64 14.15 -23.20
CA LYS A 192 -8.97 14.20 -24.63
C LYS A 192 -10.26 13.43 -24.98
N GLN A 193 -10.62 12.41 -24.19
CA GLN A 193 -11.89 11.70 -24.32
C GLN A 193 -13.08 12.48 -23.72
N GLY A 194 -12.88 13.76 -23.36
CA GLY A 194 -13.94 14.69 -22.92
C GLY A 194 -14.22 14.65 -21.42
N SER A 195 -13.25 14.23 -20.61
CA SER A 195 -13.48 13.96 -19.18
C SER A 195 -12.51 14.72 -18.28
N THR A 196 -13.01 15.66 -17.46
CA THR A 196 -12.24 16.41 -16.43
C THR A 196 -11.89 15.54 -15.21
N LYS A 197 -11.34 14.35 -15.46
CA LYS A 197 -11.17 13.31 -14.42
C LYS A 197 -9.93 13.47 -13.58
N LYS A 198 -8.83 14.01 -14.13
CA LYS A 198 -7.58 14.18 -13.35
C LYS A 198 -7.82 15.06 -12.12
N GLU A 199 -8.45 16.22 -12.31
CA GLU A 199 -8.77 17.14 -11.21
C GLU A 199 -9.70 16.48 -10.19
N LEU A 200 -10.73 15.76 -10.64
CA LEU A 200 -11.64 15.04 -9.75
C LEU A 200 -10.95 13.92 -8.98
N VAL A 201 -10.03 13.18 -9.61
CA VAL A 201 -9.24 12.13 -8.95
C VAL A 201 -8.38 12.73 -7.85
N LEU A 202 -7.59 13.77 -8.17
CA LEU A 202 -6.74 14.44 -7.20
C LEU A 202 -7.56 15.10 -6.09
N TYR A 203 -8.70 15.69 -6.42
CA TYR A 203 -9.64 16.27 -5.45
C TYR A 203 -10.20 15.21 -4.50
N ASN A 204 -10.62 14.05 -5.00
CA ASN A 204 -11.20 12.98 -4.17
C ASN A 204 -10.16 12.40 -3.21
N ILE A 205 -8.91 12.25 -3.67
CA ILE A 205 -7.79 11.85 -2.81
C ILE A 205 -7.47 12.95 -1.80
N LYS A 206 -7.40 14.21 -2.23
CA LYS A 206 -7.13 15.35 -1.33
C LYS A 206 -8.19 15.48 -0.24
N SER A 207 -9.46 15.38 -0.61
CA SER A 207 -10.59 15.48 0.32
C SER A 207 -10.56 14.36 1.36
N THR A 208 -10.21 13.13 0.92
CA THR A 208 -10.01 11.99 1.82
C THR A 208 -8.86 12.26 2.80
N TYR A 209 -7.72 12.74 2.31
CA TYR A 209 -6.60 13.13 3.17
C TYR A 209 -6.98 14.25 4.15
N LEU A 210 -7.69 15.29 3.70
CA LEU A 210 -8.10 16.41 4.55
C LEU A 210 -9.05 15.98 5.67
N GLU A 211 -9.92 15.00 5.42
CA GLU A 211 -10.77 14.43 6.46
C GLU A 211 -9.93 13.71 7.52
N ILE A 212 -9.04 12.80 7.08
CA ILE A 212 -8.14 12.05 7.98
C ILE A 212 -7.21 13.00 8.76
N LYS A 213 -6.73 14.08 8.11
CA LYS A 213 -5.84 15.08 8.71
C LYS A 213 -6.46 15.76 9.92
N LYS A 214 -7.79 15.83 10.04
CA LYS A 214 -8.45 16.46 11.21
C LYS A 214 -8.08 15.77 12.53
N ASP A 215 -7.73 14.49 12.49
CA ASP A 215 -7.26 13.73 13.66
C ASP A 215 -5.81 14.06 14.06
N TYR A 216 -5.07 14.82 13.23
CA TYR A 216 -3.64 15.13 13.39
C TYR A 216 -3.41 16.65 13.28
N PRO A 217 -3.62 17.40 14.38
CA PRO A 217 -3.74 18.86 14.33
C PRO A 217 -2.42 19.58 14.04
N THR A 218 -1.26 18.96 14.29
CA THR A 218 0.05 19.58 14.09
C THR A 218 0.87 18.88 13.00
N LEU A 219 1.82 19.61 12.41
CA LEU A 219 2.79 19.03 11.45
C LEU A 219 3.60 17.89 12.09
N ASP A 220 3.94 18.00 13.37
CA ASP A 220 4.68 16.96 14.09
C ASP A 220 3.85 15.69 14.25
N ASP A 221 2.55 15.82 14.56
CA ASP A 221 1.61 14.68 14.62
C ASP A 221 1.48 14.01 13.26
N ILE A 222 1.38 14.80 12.18
CA ILE A 222 1.30 14.28 10.81
C ILE A 222 2.57 13.50 10.47
N ARG A 223 3.76 14.03 10.76
CA ARG A 223 5.04 13.38 10.46
C ARG A 223 5.26 12.10 11.26
N LYS A 224 4.85 12.08 12.53
CA LYS A 224 4.92 10.88 13.38
C LYS A 224 3.98 9.77 12.91
N ASN A 225 2.88 10.14 12.24
CA ASN A 225 1.85 9.21 11.79
C ASN A 225 1.77 9.12 10.27
N ALA A 226 2.80 9.53 9.54
CA ALA A 226 2.74 9.71 8.09
C ALA A 226 2.33 8.41 7.37
N ASP A 227 2.95 7.28 7.73
CA ASP A 227 2.63 5.97 7.15
C ASP A 227 1.21 5.49 7.51
N ILE A 228 0.72 5.79 8.72
CA ILE A 228 -0.64 5.46 9.17
C ILE A 228 -1.67 6.30 8.40
N ILE A 229 -1.41 7.59 8.21
CA ILE A 229 -2.26 8.46 7.42
C ILE A 229 -2.31 7.98 5.97
N PHE A 230 -1.17 7.56 5.43
CA PHE A 230 -1.08 7.00 4.08
C PHE A 230 -1.90 5.71 3.94
N ASP A 231 -1.84 4.79 4.91
CA ASP A 231 -2.69 3.60 4.95
C ASP A 231 -4.18 3.96 4.93
N LYS A 232 -4.59 4.90 5.80
CA LYS A 232 -5.99 5.33 5.89
C LYS A 232 -6.49 5.91 4.57
N VAL A 233 -5.68 6.70 3.88
CA VAL A 233 -6.04 7.24 2.55
C VAL A 233 -6.20 6.13 1.52
N ILE A 234 -5.30 5.15 1.49
CA ILE A 234 -5.41 3.99 0.59
C ILE A 234 -6.68 3.19 0.91
N GLU A 235 -6.94 2.91 2.20
CA GLU A 235 -8.13 2.20 2.70
C GLU A 235 -9.42 2.87 2.19
N ASP A 236 -9.59 4.16 2.48
CA ASP A 236 -10.80 4.91 2.12
C ASP A 236 -11.01 5.02 0.60
N ILE A 237 -9.95 5.27 -0.18
CA ILE A 237 -10.07 5.37 -1.63
C ILE A 237 -10.39 4.01 -2.23
N TRP A 238 -9.78 2.94 -1.73
CA TRP A 238 -10.08 1.60 -2.18
C TRP A 238 -11.55 1.24 -1.91
N GLU A 239 -12.07 1.53 -0.71
CA GLU A 239 -13.47 1.26 -0.38
C GLU A 239 -14.43 2.02 -1.29
N LYS A 240 -14.11 3.27 -1.63
CA LYS A 240 -14.89 4.06 -2.60
C LYS A 240 -14.91 3.43 -3.99
N ILE A 241 -13.80 2.86 -4.45
CA ILE A 241 -13.73 2.13 -5.73
C ILE A 241 -14.55 0.83 -5.66
N HIS A 242 -14.40 0.06 -4.59
CA HIS A 242 -15.09 -1.23 -4.45
C HIS A 242 -16.61 -1.09 -4.38
N ASN A 243 -17.08 -0.01 -3.74
CA ASN A 243 -18.50 0.31 -3.62
C ASN A 243 -19.05 1.05 -4.85
N ALA A 244 -18.22 1.40 -5.84
CA ALA A 244 -18.67 2.08 -7.05
C ALA A 244 -19.53 1.14 -7.93
N PRO A 245 -20.54 1.68 -8.65
CA PRO A 245 -21.42 0.88 -9.51
C PRO A 245 -20.68 0.22 -10.68
N ASN A 246 -19.57 0.80 -11.13
CA ASN A 246 -18.71 0.26 -12.18
C ASN A 246 -17.59 -0.59 -11.57
N LYS A 247 -17.96 -1.75 -11.00
CA LYS A 247 -16.98 -2.67 -10.41
C LYS A 247 -15.93 -3.08 -11.43
N LEU A 248 -14.69 -3.21 -10.95
CA LEU A 248 -13.51 -3.54 -11.76
C LEU A 248 -13.35 -5.06 -11.97
N ASP A 249 -14.45 -5.80 -12.06
CA ASP A 249 -14.50 -7.27 -12.00
C ASP A 249 -13.78 -7.95 -13.19
N GLU A 250 -13.43 -7.21 -14.25
CA GLU A 250 -12.68 -7.72 -15.40
C GLU A 250 -11.16 -7.80 -15.18
N PHE A 251 -10.65 -7.20 -14.10
CA PHE A 251 -9.24 -7.23 -13.75
C PHE A 251 -9.03 -8.03 -12.47
N ASP A 252 -7.90 -8.74 -12.39
CA ASP A 252 -7.48 -9.33 -11.13
C ASP A 252 -7.19 -8.25 -10.08
N GLN A 253 -7.33 -8.63 -8.80
CA GLN A 253 -7.18 -7.71 -7.68
C GLN A 253 -5.80 -7.07 -7.63
N GLU A 254 -4.75 -7.84 -7.96
CA GLU A 254 -3.36 -7.38 -7.98
C GLU A 254 -3.18 -6.22 -8.98
N THR A 255 -3.75 -6.34 -10.18
CA THR A 255 -3.73 -5.29 -11.21
C THR A 255 -4.45 -4.02 -10.76
N ILE A 256 -5.59 -4.15 -10.06
CA ILE A 256 -6.33 -3.02 -9.50
C ILE A 256 -5.50 -2.34 -8.41
N ASP A 257 -4.94 -3.12 -7.50
CA ASP A 257 -4.15 -2.62 -6.37
C ASP A 257 -2.89 -1.89 -6.84
N PHE A 258 -2.20 -2.42 -7.87
CA PHE A 258 -1.09 -1.71 -8.50
C PHE A 258 -1.52 -0.40 -9.14
N SER A 259 -2.63 -0.41 -9.88
CA SER A 259 -3.16 0.78 -10.54
C SER A 259 -3.51 1.86 -9.51
N LEU A 260 -4.12 1.47 -8.38
CA LEU A 260 -4.41 2.36 -7.27
C LEU A 260 -3.13 2.92 -6.65
N MET A 261 -2.12 2.08 -6.40
CA MET A 261 -0.84 2.52 -5.83
C MET A 261 -0.16 3.57 -6.71
N ILE A 262 -0.16 3.41 -8.04
CA ILE A 262 0.42 4.40 -8.97
C ILE A 262 -0.27 5.76 -8.79
N VAL A 263 -1.61 5.78 -8.74
CA VAL A 263 -2.41 7.00 -8.60
C VAL A 263 -2.19 7.66 -7.23
N ILE A 264 -2.13 6.86 -6.16
CA ILE A 264 -1.90 7.36 -4.80
C ILE A 264 -0.50 7.98 -4.67
N ILE A 265 0.54 7.36 -5.23
CA ILE A 265 1.89 7.90 -5.19
C ILE A 265 1.98 9.20 -6.00
N ASP A 266 1.34 9.27 -7.17
CA ASP A 266 1.24 10.53 -7.93
C ASP A 266 0.55 11.64 -7.12
N ALA A 267 -0.57 11.31 -6.46
CA ALA A 267 -1.27 12.26 -5.60
C ALA A 267 -0.39 12.74 -4.43
N PHE A 268 0.34 11.85 -3.76
CA PHE A 268 1.33 12.22 -2.73
C PHE A 268 2.39 13.17 -3.28
N MET A 269 2.96 12.84 -4.43
CA MET A 269 3.98 13.66 -5.06
C MET A 269 3.46 15.04 -5.48
N ARG A 270 2.17 15.16 -5.82
CA ARG A 270 1.47 16.42 -6.10
C ARG A 270 0.99 17.14 -4.83
N CYS A 271 1.44 16.71 -3.65
CA CYS A 271 1.03 17.24 -2.35
C CYS A 271 -0.48 17.17 -2.07
N ASN A 272 -1.16 16.22 -2.74
CA ASN A 272 -2.55 15.89 -2.45
C ASN A 272 -2.67 14.96 -1.22
N ILE A 273 -1.57 14.32 -0.83
CA ILE A 273 -1.42 13.55 0.41
C ILE A 273 -0.17 14.09 1.14
N LEU A 274 -0.28 14.30 2.46
CA LEU A 274 0.78 14.84 3.31
C LEU A 274 1.28 16.26 2.90
N GLU A 275 2.12 16.88 3.72
CA GLU A 275 2.39 18.32 3.66
C GLU A 275 3.46 18.69 2.62
N GLU A 276 3.26 19.82 1.93
CA GLU A 276 4.19 20.33 0.92
C GLU A 276 5.51 20.77 1.58
N PRO A 277 6.67 20.30 1.08
CA PRO A 277 7.95 20.76 1.58
C PRO A 277 8.11 22.28 1.37
N PRO A 278 8.76 23.00 2.28
CA PRO A 278 9.04 24.41 2.06
C PRO A 278 9.84 24.60 0.77
N LYS A 279 9.44 25.57 -0.06
CA LYS A 279 10.17 25.92 -1.28
C LYS A 279 11.57 26.36 -0.89
N ILE A 280 12.59 25.67 -1.41
CA ILE A 280 13.98 26.06 -1.22
C ILE A 280 14.15 27.39 -1.98
N SER A 281 14.35 28.47 -1.24
CA SER A 281 14.64 29.82 -1.74
C SER A 281 16.01 29.90 -2.38
#